data_AF-A0A1I5PPP2-F1
#
_entry.id   AF-A0A1I5PPP2-F1
#
_cell.length_a   1.000
_cell.length_b   1.000
_cell.length_c   1.000
_cell.angle_alpha   90.00
_cell.angle_beta   90.00
_cell.angle_gamma   90.00
#
_symmetry.space_group_name_H-M   'P 1'
#
loop_
_entity.id
_entity.type
_entity.pdbx_description
1 polymer ?
#
loop_
_entity_poly.entity_id
_entity_poly.type
_entity_poly.pdbx_seq_one_letter_code
_entity_poly.pdbx_strand_id
1 'polypeptide(L)'
;MKRILRHSLIMWIPFALLCLGAGFAVELVEGSEVATTRYTGFQNIGTGFLLMIWFTGVLAYPVTFLPLTLLISRITNRRMIRIVTYAFISGLGGWWYFNGAYDPFIEQYGLNSMSAVVCVGAAGILYALLDHYLFNHPKAFRGEGE
;
A
#
# COMPACT_ATOMS: atom_id res chain seq x y z
N MET A 1 22.66 10.40 -6.87
CA MET A 1 22.41 9.11 -6.16
C MET A 1 21.92 9.31 -4.73
N LYS A 2 22.71 9.92 -3.81
CA LYS A 2 22.40 10.03 -2.37
C LYS A 2 21.03 10.65 -2.05
N ARG A 3 20.61 11.69 -2.78
CA ARG A 3 19.29 12.33 -2.61
C ARG A 3 18.13 11.39 -2.93
N ILE A 4 18.21 10.66 -4.05
CA ILE A 4 17.17 9.72 -4.50
C ILE A 4 17.07 8.54 -3.53
N LEU A 5 18.21 8.04 -3.04
CA LEU A 5 18.25 6.98 -2.04
C LEU A 5 17.60 7.43 -0.72
N ARG A 6 17.99 8.60 -0.18
CA ARG A 6 17.38 9.16 1.04
C ARG A 6 15.87 9.34 0.89
N HIS A 7 15.43 9.93 -0.24
CA HIS A 7 14.02 10.08 -0.57
C HIS A 7 13.29 8.72 -0.56
N SER A 8 13.86 7.73 -1.24
CA SER A 8 13.28 6.39 -1.30
C SER A 8 13.26 5.69 0.07
N LEU A 9 14.20 5.98 0.98
CA LEU A 9 14.14 5.47 2.35
C LEU A 9 13.06 6.16 3.18
N ILE A 10 12.87 7.48 3.02
CA ILE A 10 11.80 8.22 3.72
C ILE A 10 10.41 7.70 3.31
N MET A 11 10.25 7.35 2.03
CA MET A 11 9.00 6.81 1.49
C MET A 11 8.59 5.44 2.08
N TRP A 12 9.44 4.79 2.87
CA TRP A 12 9.11 3.55 3.58
C TRP A 12 7.99 3.76 4.61
N ILE A 13 8.05 4.86 5.37
CA ILE A 13 7.04 5.13 6.41
C ILE A 13 5.65 5.37 5.78
N PRO A 14 5.49 6.26 4.79
CA PRO A 14 4.24 6.39 4.04
C PRO A 14 3.75 5.08 3.45
N PHE A 15 4.64 4.25 2.91
CA PHE A 15 4.26 2.95 2.36
C PHE A 15 3.61 2.05 3.41
N ALA A 16 4.26 1.86 4.55
CA ALA A 16 3.76 0.99 5.61
C ALA A 16 2.40 1.47 6.14
N LEU A 17 2.24 2.79 6.33
CA LEU A 17 0.97 3.40 6.75
C LEU A 17 -0.14 3.23 5.71
N LEU A 18 0.18 3.39 4.42
CA LEU A 18 -0.77 3.21 3.34
C LEU A 18 -1.18 1.75 3.15
N CYS A 19 -0.26 0.80 3.31
CA CYS A 19 -0.58 -0.63 3.33
C CYS A 19 -1.52 -0.97 4.50
N LEU A 20 -1.24 -0.44 5.69
CA LEU A 20 -2.09 -0.62 6.86
C LEU A 20 -3.49 -0.05 6.61
N GLY A 21 -3.58 1.18 6.12
CA GLY A 21 -4.85 1.83 5.80
C GLY A 21 -5.63 1.11 4.70
N ALA A 22 -4.95 0.60 3.66
CA ALA A 22 -5.58 -0.15 2.60
C ALA A 22 -6.12 -1.51 3.09
N GLY A 23 -5.31 -2.26 3.85
CA GLY A 23 -5.75 -3.53 4.44
C GLY A 23 -6.94 -3.34 5.39
N PHE A 24 -6.91 -2.27 6.20
CA PHE A 24 -8.04 -1.90 7.03
C PHE A 24 -9.28 -1.52 6.21
N ALA A 25 -9.13 -0.78 5.12
CA ALA A 25 -10.24 -0.42 4.24
C ALA A 25 -10.88 -1.66 3.58
N VAL A 26 -10.07 -2.61 3.11
CA VAL A 26 -10.56 -3.89 2.56
C VAL A 26 -11.34 -4.66 3.61
N GLU A 27 -10.83 -4.74 4.84
CA GLU A 27 -11.51 -5.39 5.95
C GLU A 27 -12.82 -4.69 6.33
N LEU A 28 -12.91 -3.36 6.25
CA LEU A 28 -14.18 -2.66 6.47
C LEU A 28 -15.23 -2.96 5.40
N VAL A 29 -14.79 -3.16 4.14
CA VAL A 29 -15.68 -3.42 3.01
C VAL A 29 -16.14 -4.89 2.99
N GLU A 30 -15.23 -5.83 3.20
CA GLU A 30 -15.49 -7.28 3.06
C GLU A 30 -15.72 -7.99 4.39
N GLY A 31 -15.15 -7.47 5.49
CA GLY A 31 -15.14 -8.13 6.79
C GLY A 31 -16.53 -8.31 7.42
N SER A 32 -17.54 -7.53 7.02
CA SER A 32 -18.92 -7.70 7.49
C SER A 32 -19.59 -8.97 6.97
N GLU A 33 -19.28 -9.41 5.74
CA GLU A 33 -19.82 -10.66 5.17
C GLU A 33 -19.18 -11.90 5.79
N VAL A 34 -18.02 -11.70 6.40
CA VAL A 34 -17.08 -12.72 6.84
C VAL A 34 -17.15 -12.92 8.37
N ALA A 35 -17.50 -11.87 9.12
CA ALA A 35 -17.74 -11.88 10.57
C ALA A 35 -18.93 -12.76 10.99
N THR A 36 -19.91 -12.99 10.12
CA THR A 36 -21.11 -13.79 10.44
C THR A 36 -20.87 -15.30 10.56
N THR A 37 -19.71 -15.83 10.16
CA THR A 37 -19.61 -17.28 9.88
C THR A 37 -18.36 -18.05 10.31
N ARG A 38 -17.31 -17.42 10.87
CA ARG A 38 -16.13 -18.02 11.60
C ARG A 38 -14.81 -17.33 11.31
N TYR A 39 -14.78 -16.35 10.42
CA TYR A 39 -13.52 -15.70 10.12
C TYR A 39 -13.06 -14.85 11.29
N THR A 40 -11.83 -15.10 11.70
CA THR A 40 -11.12 -14.33 12.71
C THR A 40 -10.47 -13.14 12.01
N GLY A 41 -11.26 -12.15 11.60
CA GLY A 41 -10.79 -10.90 10.99
C GLY A 41 -10.44 -9.84 12.03
N PHE A 42 -10.38 -8.56 11.65
CA PHE A 42 -10.11 -7.45 12.60
C PHE A 42 -11.08 -7.43 13.78
N GLN A 43 -12.35 -7.83 13.57
CA GLN A 43 -13.34 -7.93 14.65
C GLN A 43 -13.08 -9.06 15.66
N ASN A 44 -12.28 -10.07 15.32
CA ASN A 44 -12.04 -11.26 16.18
C ASN A 44 -10.56 -11.43 16.59
N ILE A 45 -9.58 -11.11 15.73
CA ILE A 45 -8.13 -11.10 16.05
C ILE A 45 -7.72 -9.75 16.67
N GLY A 46 -8.51 -8.70 16.46
CA GLY A 46 -8.21 -7.38 16.96
C GLY A 46 -6.91 -6.82 16.37
N THR A 47 -6.12 -6.18 17.23
CA THR A 47 -4.86 -5.51 16.86
C THR A 47 -3.82 -6.44 16.24
N GLY A 48 -3.89 -7.76 16.45
CA GLY A 48 -2.96 -8.72 15.86
C GLY A 48 -2.99 -8.75 14.33
N PHE A 49 -4.17 -8.56 13.73
CA PHE A 49 -4.33 -8.52 12.28
C PHE A 49 -3.68 -7.26 11.67
N LEU A 50 -3.87 -6.10 12.33
CA LEU A 50 -3.19 -4.86 11.94
C LEU A 50 -1.66 -4.97 12.05
N LEU A 51 -1.17 -5.62 13.09
CA LEU A 51 0.28 -5.87 13.25
C LEU A 51 0.81 -6.75 12.11
N MET A 52 0.06 -7.79 11.72
CA MET A 52 0.46 -8.63 10.59
C MET A 52 0.54 -7.83 9.29
N ILE A 53 -0.48 -7.03 8.95
CA ILE A 53 -0.47 -6.16 7.77
C ILE A 53 0.71 -5.18 7.84
N TRP A 54 0.96 -4.60 9.01
CA TRP A 54 2.09 -3.70 9.23
C TRP A 54 3.43 -4.38 8.94
N PHE A 55 3.69 -5.55 9.54
CA PHE A 55 4.94 -6.29 9.31
C PHE A 55 5.09 -6.70 7.84
N THR A 56 4.00 -7.18 7.21
CA THR A 56 4.01 -7.48 5.78
C THR A 56 4.35 -6.25 4.95
N GLY A 57 3.75 -5.10 5.24
CA GLY A 57 4.07 -3.83 4.55
C GLY A 57 5.52 -3.39 4.76
N VAL A 58 6.03 -3.46 5.99
CA VAL A 58 7.42 -3.11 6.29
C VAL A 58 8.40 -4.01 5.54
N LEU A 59 8.15 -5.32 5.50
CA LEU A 59 9.02 -6.29 4.82
C LEU A 59 8.85 -6.30 3.30
N ALA A 60 7.67 -5.97 2.78
CA ALA A 60 7.43 -5.90 1.35
C ALA A 60 8.13 -4.71 0.70
N TYR A 61 8.29 -3.60 1.42
CA TYR A 61 8.82 -2.35 0.86
C TYR A 61 10.19 -2.48 0.17
N PRO A 62 11.23 -3.08 0.80
CA PRO A 62 12.57 -3.15 0.20
C PRO A 62 12.60 -3.98 -1.09
N VAL A 63 11.70 -4.96 -1.22
CA VAL A 63 11.64 -5.89 -2.36
C VAL A 63 10.80 -5.31 -3.50
N THR A 64 9.78 -4.50 -3.19
CA THR A 64 8.78 -4.05 -4.18
C THR A 64 8.90 -2.57 -4.49
N PHE A 65 8.49 -1.70 -3.56
CA PHE A 65 8.34 -0.27 -3.82
C PHE A 65 9.68 0.49 -3.74
N LEU A 66 10.67 -0.01 -2.99
CA LEU A 66 12.01 0.59 -3.00
C LEU A 66 12.65 0.57 -4.41
N PRO A 67 12.82 -0.58 -5.09
CA PRO A 67 13.40 -0.59 -6.43
C PRO A 67 12.52 0.16 -7.43
N LEU A 68 11.20 0.10 -7.28
CA LEU A 68 10.26 0.84 -8.13
C LEU A 68 10.42 2.35 -8.00
N THR A 69 10.50 2.88 -6.78
CA THR A 69 10.67 4.31 -6.49
C THR A 69 12.03 4.83 -6.94
N LEU A 70 13.08 4.02 -6.78
CA LEU A 70 14.39 4.32 -7.34
C LEU A 70 14.35 4.40 -8.87
N LEU A 71 13.70 3.43 -9.52
CA LEU A 71 13.59 3.36 -10.98
C LEU A 71 12.80 4.54 -11.54
N ILE A 72 11.59 4.78 -11.02
CA ILE A 72 10.71 5.86 -11.47
C ILE A 72 11.38 7.21 -11.24
N SER A 73 12.00 7.43 -10.08
CA SER A 73 12.72 8.68 -9.79
C SER A 73 13.94 8.91 -10.66
N ARG A 74 14.48 7.87 -11.29
CA ARG A 74 15.57 7.99 -12.26
C ARG A 74 15.05 8.29 -13.67
N ILE A 75 13.91 7.72 -14.05
CA ILE A 75 13.35 7.81 -15.41
C ILE A 75 12.52 9.07 -15.60
N THR A 76 11.66 9.44 -14.65
CA THR A 76 10.70 10.54 -14.82
C THR A 76 10.27 11.21 -13.53
N ASN A 77 10.02 12.52 -13.62
CA ASN A 77 9.40 13.32 -12.56
C ASN A 77 7.98 13.78 -12.93
N ARG A 78 7.36 13.19 -13.96
CA ARG A 78 5.99 13.55 -14.34
C ARG A 78 4.99 12.92 -13.37
N ARG A 79 4.21 13.78 -12.70
CA ARG A 79 3.17 13.37 -11.72
C ARG A 79 2.23 12.30 -12.26
N MET A 80 1.70 12.48 -13.47
CA MET A 80 0.71 11.56 -14.05
C MET A 80 1.28 10.15 -14.27
N ILE A 81 2.55 10.04 -14.70
CA ILE A 81 3.19 8.73 -14.90
C ILE A 81 3.31 8.00 -13.56
N ARG A 82 3.73 8.71 -12.50
CA ARG A 82 3.82 8.14 -11.16
C ARG A 82 2.47 7.61 -10.68
N ILE A 83 1.42 8.42 -10.80
CA ILE A 83 0.06 8.04 -10.38
C ILE A 83 -0.37 6.75 -11.07
N VAL A 84 -0.27 6.71 -12.40
CA VAL A 84 -0.68 5.53 -13.18
C VAL A 84 0.14 4.31 -12.80
N THR A 85 1.47 4.43 -12.71
CA THR A 85 2.36 3.30 -12.42
C THR A 85 2.12 2.74 -11.01
N TYR A 86 2.10 3.60 -9.99
CA TYR A 86 1.90 3.12 -8.62
C TYR A 86 0.51 2.57 -8.40
N ALA A 87 -0.54 3.22 -8.92
CA ALA A 87 -1.92 2.72 -8.79
C ALA A 87 -2.11 1.37 -9.49
N PHE A 88 -1.51 1.19 -10.67
CA PHE A 88 -1.62 -0.06 -11.42
C PHE A 88 -0.87 -1.20 -10.72
N ILE A 89 0.38 -0.97 -10.32
CA ILE A 89 1.19 -1.98 -9.61
C ILE A 89 0.58 -2.32 -8.26
N SER A 90 0.11 -1.32 -7.51
CA SER A 90 -0.52 -1.55 -6.21
C SER A 90 -1.85 -2.27 -6.36
N GLY A 91 -2.70 -1.89 -7.31
CA GLY A 91 -3.97 -2.57 -7.59
C GLY A 91 -3.78 -4.04 -7.97
N LEU A 92 -2.83 -4.34 -8.87
CA LEU A 92 -2.46 -5.72 -9.22
C LEU A 92 -1.88 -6.49 -8.03
N GLY A 93 -1.02 -5.85 -7.24
CA GLY A 93 -0.46 -6.45 -6.03
C GLY A 93 -1.52 -6.75 -4.99
N GLY A 94 -2.49 -5.85 -4.81
CA GLY A 94 -3.66 -6.03 -3.94
C GLY A 94 -4.53 -7.19 -4.39
N TRP A 95 -4.83 -7.28 -5.69
CA TRP A 95 -5.55 -8.42 -6.26
C TRP A 95 -4.82 -9.75 -6.03
N TRP A 96 -3.52 -9.80 -6.36
CA TRP A 96 -2.73 -11.01 -6.21
C TRP A 96 -2.65 -11.46 -4.74
N TYR A 97 -2.39 -10.53 -3.82
CA TYR A 97 -2.36 -10.81 -2.39
C TYR A 97 -3.72 -11.29 -1.88
N PHE A 98 -4.81 -10.61 -2.27
CA PHE A 98 -6.16 -10.95 -1.83
C PHE A 98 -6.56 -12.34 -2.31
N ASN A 99 -6.39 -12.67 -3.60
CA ASN A 99 -6.71 -14.00 -4.10
C ASN A 99 -5.82 -15.07 -3.45
N GLY A 100 -4.52 -14.82 -3.28
CA GLY A 100 -3.63 -15.79 -2.64
C GLY A 100 -3.92 -16.02 -1.15
N ALA A 101 -4.32 -14.99 -0.40
CA ALA A 101 -4.58 -15.08 1.03
C ALA A 101 -6.02 -15.50 1.36
N TYR A 102 -6.98 -15.19 0.48
CA TYR A 102 -8.40 -15.39 0.72
C TYR A 102 -9.05 -16.41 -0.23
N ASP A 103 -8.29 -17.14 -1.06
CA ASP A 103 -8.82 -18.11 -2.04
C ASP A 103 -9.97 -18.99 -1.50
N PRO A 104 -9.82 -19.65 -0.33
CA PRO A 104 -10.88 -20.51 0.21
C PRO A 104 -12.12 -19.72 0.66
N PHE A 105 -11.93 -18.45 1.03
CA PHE A 105 -12.97 -17.56 1.50
C PHE A 105 -13.68 -16.85 0.35
N ILE A 106 -13.03 -16.64 -0.80
CA ILE A 106 -13.63 -16.07 -2.00
C ILE A 106 -14.73 -16.99 -2.52
N GLU A 107 -14.44 -18.28 -2.66
CA GLU A 107 -15.43 -19.26 -3.12
C GLU A 107 -16.54 -19.49 -2.08
N GLN A 108 -16.18 -19.53 -0.80
CA GLN A 108 -17.11 -19.89 0.28
C GLN A 108 -18.03 -18.73 0.68
N TYR A 109 -17.56 -17.48 0.60
CA TYR A 109 -18.28 -16.30 1.09
C TYR A 109 -18.55 -15.24 0.01
N GLY A 110 -18.14 -15.48 -1.24
CA GLY A 110 -18.40 -14.56 -2.35
C GLY A 110 -17.61 -13.25 -2.27
N LEU A 111 -16.47 -13.25 -1.57
CA LEU A 111 -15.65 -12.05 -1.37
C LEU A 111 -15.25 -11.41 -2.70
N ASN A 112 -15.32 -10.08 -2.74
CA ASN A 112 -15.07 -9.34 -3.97
C ASN A 112 -13.61 -8.89 -4.04
N SER A 113 -12.77 -9.60 -4.79
CA SER A 113 -11.37 -9.22 -5.02
C SER A 113 -11.19 -7.81 -5.62
N MET A 114 -12.23 -7.20 -6.20
CA MET A 114 -12.18 -5.83 -6.70
C MET A 114 -12.11 -4.79 -5.58
N SER A 115 -12.59 -5.08 -4.36
CA SER A 115 -12.41 -4.15 -3.24
C SER A 115 -10.93 -3.99 -2.89
N ALA A 116 -10.16 -5.08 -2.90
CA ALA A 116 -8.71 -5.04 -2.75
C ALA A 116 -8.03 -4.24 -3.86
N VAL A 117 -8.43 -4.44 -5.12
CA VAL A 117 -7.92 -3.64 -6.26
C VAL A 117 -8.15 -2.15 -6.02
N VAL A 118 -9.37 -1.77 -5.64
CA VAL A 118 -9.74 -0.35 -5.46
C VAL A 118 -9.03 0.25 -4.25
N CYS A 119 -9.05 -0.40 -3.09
CA CYS A 119 -8.44 0.12 -1.87
C CYS A 119 -6.91 0.23 -1.99
N VAL A 120 -6.25 -0.83 -2.49
CA VAL A 120 -4.79 -0.83 -2.65
C VAL A 120 -4.37 0.02 -3.84
N GLY A 121 -5.17 0.10 -4.90
CA GLY A 121 -5.01 1.05 -6.00
C GLY A 121 -5.04 2.50 -5.53
N ALA A 122 -6.02 2.88 -4.72
CA ALA A 122 -6.13 4.21 -4.12
C ALA A 122 -4.93 4.53 -3.21
N ALA A 123 -4.45 3.56 -2.43
CA ALA A 123 -3.21 3.71 -1.66
C ALA A 123 -1.99 3.96 -2.56
N GLY A 124 -1.90 3.31 -3.73
CA GLY A 124 -0.88 3.58 -4.73
C GLY A 124 -0.93 5.00 -5.30
N ILE A 125 -2.14 5.54 -5.53
CA ILE A 125 -2.32 6.95 -5.92
C ILE A 125 -1.79 7.89 -4.84
N LEU A 126 -2.18 7.67 -3.58
CA LEU A 126 -1.71 8.48 -2.46
C LEU A 126 -0.19 8.41 -2.30
N TYR A 127 0.38 7.21 -2.45
CA TYR A 127 1.82 7.00 -2.46
C TYR A 127 2.49 7.82 -3.55
N ALA A 128 1.96 7.79 -4.78
CA ALA A 128 2.49 8.55 -5.92
C ALA A 128 2.48 10.07 -5.67
N LEU A 129 1.44 10.59 -5.04
CA LEU A 129 1.31 12.00 -4.71
C LEU A 129 2.36 12.41 -3.67
N LEU A 130 2.53 11.62 -2.61
CA LEU A 130 3.56 11.85 -1.59
C LEU A 130 4.97 11.75 -2.19
N ASP A 131 5.21 10.72 -2.99
CA ASP A 131 6.47 10.50 -3.68
C ASP A 131 6.85 11.69 -4.58
N HIS A 132 5.92 12.16 -5.40
CA HIS A 132 6.14 13.34 -6.25
C HIS A 132 6.34 14.63 -5.43
N TYR A 133 5.53 14.84 -4.39
CA TYR A 133 5.62 16.03 -3.54
C TYR A 133 6.97 16.11 -2.83
N LEU A 134 7.39 15.02 -2.19
CA LEU A 134 8.64 14.96 -1.42
C LEU A 134 9.88 14.96 -2.32
N PHE A 135 9.78 14.42 -3.53
CA PHE A 135 10.86 14.50 -4.50
C PHE A 135 11.15 15.96 -4.91
N ASN A 136 10.10 16.78 -5.02
CA ASN A 136 10.17 18.19 -5.38
C ASN A 136 10.41 19.13 -4.18
N HIS A 137 10.03 18.74 -2.96
CA HIS A 137 10.18 19.52 -1.73
C HIS A 137 11.07 18.82 -0.70
N PRO A 138 12.37 18.61 -0.98
CA PRO A 138 13.27 17.84 -0.11
C PRO A 138 13.58 18.51 1.25
N LYS A 139 13.21 19.79 1.40
CA LYS A 139 13.32 20.56 2.65
C LYS A 139 12.21 20.24 3.67
N ALA A 140 11.07 19.71 3.22
CA ALA A 140 9.91 19.43 4.07
C ALA A 140 10.20 18.48 5.25
N PHE A 141 11.28 17.69 5.17
CA PHE A 141 11.76 16.80 6.25
C PHE A 141 13.14 17.17 6.80
N ARG A 142 13.69 18.34 6.47
CA ARG A 142 14.95 18.82 7.07
C ARG A 142 14.75 19.68 8.33
N GLY A 143 13.52 20.13 8.62
CA GLY A 143 13.30 21.10 9.70
C GLY A 143 13.95 22.47 9.44
N GLU A 144 14.49 22.67 8.24
CA GLU A 144 14.99 23.95 7.76
C GLU A 144 13.77 24.73 7.27
N GLY A 145 13.28 25.65 8.10
CA GLY A 145 12.26 26.63 7.71
C GLY A 145 12.68 27.41 6.45
N GLU A 146 11.69 27.92 5.73
CA GLU A 146 11.89 28.70 4.50
C GLU A 146 12.82 29.90 4.68
#